data_AF-A0A838VJW0-F1
#
_entry.id   AF-A0A838VJW0-F1
#
_cell.length_a   1.000
_cell.length_b   1.000
_cell.length_c   1.000
_cell.angle_alpha   90.00
_cell.angle_beta   90.00
_cell.angle_gamma   90.00
#
_symmetry.space_group_name_H-M   'P 1'
#
loop_
_entity.id
_entity.type
_entity.pdbx_description
1 polymer ?
#
loop_
_entity_poly.entity_id
_entity_poly.type
_entity_poly.pdbx_seq_one_letter_code
_entity_poly.pdbx_strand_id
1 'polypeptide(L)'
;MLSVDLGEAEAIILALELKADLLLMDERRGRALATNYGLNVTGLLGVLLQGKRNGFIPAVKPLMDQLIEEVNFRVSSQLYSTILQTAGE
;
A
#
# COMPACT_ATOMS: atom_id res chain seq x y z
N MET A 1 14.61 16.64 8.22
CA MET A 1 14.82 15.26 7.75
C MET A 1 13.56 14.48 8.10
N LEU A 2 12.83 13.93 7.13
CA LEU A 2 11.68 13.06 7.44
C LEU A 2 12.24 11.84 8.16
N SER A 3 11.97 11.69 9.46
CA SER A 3 12.36 10.50 10.20
C SER A 3 11.39 9.38 9.84
N VAL A 4 11.81 8.51 8.93
CA VAL A 4 11.26 7.17 8.75
C VAL A 4 11.82 6.25 9.83
N ASP A 5 11.09 5.19 10.16
CA ASP A 5 11.64 4.21 11.09
C ASP A 5 12.78 3.41 10.43
N LEU A 6 13.55 2.69 11.25
CA LEU A 6 14.74 1.99 10.77
C LEU A 6 14.38 0.88 9.76
N GLY A 7 13.29 0.15 9.99
CA GLY A 7 12.88 -0.95 9.10
C GLY A 7 12.41 -0.44 7.74
N GLU A 8 11.70 0.69 7.70
CA GLU A 8 11.32 1.37 6.47
C GLU A 8 12.54 1.88 5.71
N ALA A 9 13.51 2.47 6.43
CA ALA A 9 14.76 2.91 5.81
C ALA A 9 15.52 1.72 5.19
N GLU A 10 15.63 0.61 5.91
CA GLU A 10 16.26 -0.62 5.40
C GLU A 10 15.51 -1.17 4.17
N ALA A 11 14.18 -1.19 4.19
CA ALA A 11 13.38 -1.64 3.05
C ALA A 11 13.56 -0.74 1.81
N ILE A 12 13.67 0.58 2.00
CA ILE A 12 13.93 1.54 0.91
C ILE A 12 15.32 1.29 0.32
N ILE A 13 16.35 1.19 1.17
CA ILE A 13 17.73 0.94 0.71
C ILE A 13 17.81 -0.39 -0.02
N LEU A 14 17.23 -1.45 0.54
CA LEU A 14 17.23 -2.77 -0.11
C LEU A 14 16.53 -2.72 -1.48
N ALA A 15 15.39 -2.01 -1.60
CA ALA A 15 14.71 -1.86 -2.88
C ALA A 15 15.57 -1.11 -3.92
N LEU A 16 16.32 -0.09 -3.50
CA LEU A 16 17.25 0.63 -4.38
C LEU A 16 18.41 -0.26 -4.83
N GLU A 17 19.02 -1.01 -3.91
CA GLU A 17 20.14 -1.92 -4.19
C GLU A 17 19.75 -3.03 -5.15
N LEU A 18 18.58 -3.64 -4.92
CA LEU A 18 18.05 -4.70 -5.77
C LEU A 18 17.48 -4.18 -7.10
N LYS A 19 17.35 -2.85 -7.27
CA LYS A 19 16.63 -2.22 -8.38
C LYS A 19 15.22 -2.81 -8.52
N ALA A 20 14.53 -2.95 -7.40
CA ALA A 20 13.21 -3.55 -7.36
C ALA A 20 12.22 -2.74 -8.20
N ASP A 21 11.37 -3.43 -8.97
CA ASP A 21 10.35 -2.78 -9.80
C ASP A 21 9.28 -2.07 -8.95
N LEU A 22 9.04 -2.57 -7.72
CA LEU A 22 7.99 -2.11 -6.83
C LEU A 22 8.36 -2.38 -5.36
N LEU A 23 8.14 -1.38 -4.51
CA LEU A 23 8.24 -1.48 -3.04
C LEU A 23 6.85 -1.48 -2.41
N LEU A 24 6.58 -2.43 -1.51
CA LEU A 24 5.37 -2.44 -0.68
C LEU A 24 5.63 -1.67 0.62
N MET A 25 4.86 -0.60 0.87
CA MET A 25 5.03 0.26 2.04
C MET A 25 3.74 0.97 2.45
N ASP A 26 3.28 0.73 3.69
CA ASP A 26 1.99 1.24 4.19
C ASP A 26 2.07 2.54 5.00
N GLU A 27 3.25 2.96 5.45
CA GLU A 27 3.41 4.22 6.17
C GLU A 27 3.60 5.41 5.20
N ARG A 28 2.99 6.55 5.55
CA ARG A 28 2.87 7.70 4.66
C ARG A 28 4.19 8.42 4.41
N ARG A 29 5.00 8.64 5.45
CA ARG A 29 6.36 9.22 5.36
C ARG A 29 7.30 8.29 4.64
N GLY A 30 7.25 6.98 4.93
CA GLY A 30 8.00 5.95 4.21
C GLY A 30 7.71 6.02 2.70
N ARG A 31 6.43 5.98 2.31
CA ARG A 31 6.02 6.14 0.89
C ARG A 31 6.55 7.42 0.27
N ALA A 32 6.39 8.56 0.96
CA ALA A 32 6.85 9.84 0.43
C ALA A 32 8.37 9.85 0.21
N LEU A 33 9.14 9.29 1.14
CA LEU A 33 10.59 9.20 1.02
C LEU A 33 11.01 8.26 -0.12
N ALA A 34 10.41 7.07 -0.21
CA ALA A 34 10.66 6.10 -1.27
C ALA A 34 10.35 6.66 -2.67
N THR A 35 9.20 7.34 -2.83
CA THR A 35 8.85 8.02 -4.08
C THR A 35 9.85 9.14 -4.42
N ASN A 36 10.34 9.89 -3.44
CA ASN A 36 11.37 10.91 -3.68
C ASN A 36 12.69 10.33 -4.19
N TYR A 37 12.99 9.07 -3.86
CA TYR A 37 14.13 8.32 -4.40
C TYR A 37 13.83 7.62 -5.74
N GLY A 38 12.66 7.87 -6.34
CA GLY A 38 12.29 7.34 -7.66
C GLY A 38 11.79 5.90 -7.64
N LEU A 39 11.53 5.32 -6.46
CA LEU A 39 10.93 3.99 -6.36
C LEU A 39 9.44 4.06 -6.70
N ASN A 40 8.95 3.05 -7.41
CA ASN A 40 7.52 2.79 -7.47
C ASN A 40 7.08 2.16 -6.15
N VAL A 41 6.00 2.69 -5.58
CA VAL A 41 5.52 2.25 -4.27
C VAL A 41 4.05 1.86 -4.35
N THR A 42 3.69 0.75 -3.73
CA THR A 42 2.31 0.37 -3.47
C THR A 42 2.09 0.19 -1.97
N GLY A 43 0.85 0.33 -1.52
CA GLY A 43 0.41 -0.13 -0.20
C GLY A 43 -0.45 -1.39 -0.30
N LEU A 44 -0.89 -1.90 0.84
CA LEU A 44 -1.75 -3.07 0.97
C LEU A 44 -3.03 -2.96 0.14
N LEU A 45 -3.69 -1.80 0.11
CA LEU A 45 -4.91 -1.60 -0.69
C LEU A 45 -4.65 -1.72 -2.20
N GLY A 46 -3.44 -1.35 -2.65
CA GLY A 46 -3.02 -1.56 -4.04
C GLY A 46 -2.84 -3.05 -4.36
N VAL A 47 -2.36 -3.84 -3.39
CA VAL A 47 -2.27 -5.31 -3.51
C VAL A 47 -3.67 -5.93 -3.61
N LEU A 48 -4.64 -5.47 -2.82
CA LEU A 48 -6.03 -5.94 -2.91
C LEU A 48 -6.64 -5.62 -4.29
N LEU A 49 -6.44 -4.39 -4.79
CA LEU A 49 -6.91 -4.02 -6.13
C LEU A 49 -6.30 -4.91 -7.22
N GLN A 50 -5.00 -5.18 -7.15
CA GLN A 50 -4.35 -6.09 -8.09
C GLN A 50 -4.86 -7.53 -7.97
N GLY A 51 -5.09 -8.00 -6.74
CA GLY A 51 -5.69 -9.31 -6.48
C GLY A 51 -7.06 -9.45 -7.14
N LYS A 52 -7.91 -8.42 -7.03
CA LYS A 52 -9.22 -8.42 -7.70
C LYS A 52 -9.08 -8.39 -9.22
N ARG A 53 -8.25 -7.50 -9.76
CA ARG A 53 -8.00 -7.38 -11.21
C ARG A 53 -7.53 -8.69 -11.84
N ASN A 54 -6.72 -9.45 -11.11
CA ASN A 54 -6.21 -10.75 -11.56
C ASN A 54 -7.15 -11.93 -11.25
N GLY A 55 -8.31 -11.68 -10.63
CA GLY A 55 -9.29 -12.71 -10.28
C GLY A 55 -8.90 -13.59 -9.10
N PHE A 56 -7.89 -13.22 -8.31
CA PHE A 56 -7.47 -13.98 -7.12
C PHE A 56 -8.43 -13.81 -5.95
N ILE A 57 -9.10 -12.67 -5.89
CA ILE A 57 -10.16 -12.40 -4.91
C ILE A 57 -11.40 -11.89 -5.65
N PRO A 58 -12.61 -12.25 -5.18
CA PRO A 58 -13.85 -11.85 -5.85
C PRO A 58 -14.23 -10.38 -5.59
N ALA A 59 -13.84 -9.84 -4.43
CA ALA A 59 -14.19 -8.49 -3.99
C ALA A 59 -13.13 -7.90 -3.06
N VAL A 60 -12.96 -6.58 -3.06
CA VAL A 60 -12.05 -5.88 -2.15
C VAL A 60 -12.74 -5.45 -0.86
N LYS A 61 -14.04 -5.10 -0.91
CA LYS A 61 -14.77 -4.55 0.23
C LYS A 61 -14.71 -5.43 1.48
N PRO A 62 -15.00 -6.75 1.42
CA PRO A 62 -15.00 -7.58 2.62
C PRO A 62 -13.64 -7.63 3.32
N LEU A 63 -12.55 -7.64 2.54
CA LEU A 63 -11.19 -7.66 3.08
C LEU A 63 -10.81 -6.30 3.66
N MET A 64 -11.24 -5.20 3.05
CA MET A 64 -11.04 -3.87 3.60
C MET A 64 -11.80 -3.67 4.92
N ASP A 65 -13.05 -4.14 4.99
CA ASP A 65 -13.85 -4.09 6.21
C ASP A 65 -13.18 -4.91 7.32
N GLN A 66 -12.72 -6.13 7.00
CA GLN A 66 -11.98 -6.98 7.94
C GLN A 66 -10.70 -6.30 8.45
N LEU A 67 -9.91 -5.66 7.58
CA LEU A 67 -8.71 -4.93 7.99
C LEU A 67 -9.03 -3.80 8.97
N ILE A 68 -10.13 -3.07 8.75
CA ILE A 68 -10.55 -1.96 9.59
C ILE A 68 -11.06 -2.47 10.95
N GLU A 69 -11.92 -3.49 10.93
CA GLU A 69 -12.64 -3.97 12.12
C GLU A 69 -11.76 -4.85 13.01
N GLU A 70 -10.95 -5.74 12.43
CA GLU A 70 -10.18 -6.73 13.20
C GLU A 70 -8.75 -6.28 13.51
N VAL A 71 -8.15 -5.48 12.61
CA VAL A 71 -6.72 -5.12 12.66
C VAL A 71 -6.50 -3.63 12.92
N ASN A 72 -7.59 -2.86 13.09
CA ASN A 72 -7.56 -1.40 13.29
C ASN A 72 -6.78 -0.66 12.18
N PHE A 73 -6.88 -1.17 10.94
CA PHE A 73 -6.25 -0.55 9.78
C PHE A 73 -6.88 0.81 9.50
N ARG A 74 -6.06 1.86 9.51
CA ARG A 74 -6.54 3.23 9.32
C ARG A 74 -6.59 3.60 7.85
N VAL A 75 -7.80 3.84 7.36
CA VAL A 75 -8.06 4.34 6.00
C VAL A 75 -9.00 5.53 6.07
N SER A 76 -8.75 6.57 5.27
CA SER A 76 -9.70 7.68 5.18
C SER A 76 -10.93 7.24 4.40
N SER A 77 -12.09 7.82 4.71
CA SER A 77 -13.33 7.54 3.98
C SER A 77 -13.19 7.83 2.48
N GLN A 78 -12.43 8.88 2.11
CA GLN A 78 -12.16 9.20 0.71
C GLN A 78 -11.34 8.12 0.02
N LEU A 79 -10.28 7.61 0.65
CA LEU A 79 -9.46 6.55 0.07
C LEU A 79 -10.26 5.24 -0.01
N TYR A 80 -11.03 4.91 1.03
CA TYR A 80 -11.91 3.75 1.03
C TYR A 80 -12.86 3.76 -0.18
N SER A 81 -13.61 4.85 -0.38
CA SER A 81 -14.52 4.99 -1.52
C SER A 81 -13.79 4.96 -2.86
N THR A 82 -12.60 5.55 -2.94
CA THR A 82 -11.78 5.53 -4.18
C THR A 82 -11.37 4.10 -4.55
N ILE A 83 -11.00 3.28 -3.58
CA ILE A 83 -10.62 1.88 -3.82
C ILE A 83 -11.83 1.08 -4.30
N LEU A 84 -12.99 1.23 -3.65
CA LEU A 84 -14.22 0.55 -4.08
C LEU A 84 -14.61 0.92 -5.52
N GLN A 85 -14.64 2.23 -5.85
CA GLN A 85 -14.91 2.70 -7.21
C GLN A 85 -13.90 2.14 -8.22
N THR A 86 -12.62 2.10 -7.88
CA THR A 86 -11.56 1.54 -8.74
C THR A 86 -11.73 0.04 -8.95
N ALA A 87 -12.26 -0.66 -7.94
CA ALA A 87 -12.60 -2.07 -8.00
C ALA A 87 -13.92 -2.34 -8.75
N GLY A 88 -14.77 -1.34 -8.99
CA GLY A 88 -16.12 -1.53 -9.49
C GLY A 88 -17.08 -2.12 -8.44
N GLU A 89 -16.88 -1.77 -7.17
CA GLU A 89 -17.76 -2.02 -6.02
C GLU A 89 -18.34 -0.71 -5.48
#